data_AF-A0A7J3F0L6-F1
#
_entry.id   AF-A0A7J3F0L6-F1
#
_cell.length_a   1.000
_cell.length_b   1.000
_cell.length_c   1.000
_cell.angle_alpha   90.00
_cell.angle_beta   90.00
_cell.angle_gamma   90.00
#
_symmetry.space_group_name_H-M   'P 1'
#
loop_
_entity.id
_entity.type
_entity.pdbx_description
1 polymer ?
#
loop_
_entity_poly.entity_id
_entity_poly.type
_entity_poly.pdbx_seq_one_letter_code
_entity_poly.pdbx_strand_id
1 'polypeptide(L)'
;MSLWKYTFELASKDLELLRKKKQALDDLLAANRISQPTYEHISKEISESLADVEKYLETVICKMKSRIEDLEKQISILEIFLANVEILHVAGEIDDETYEKQSRALSIGLESMRNEVNEIKSALERVTPKPAETVKCEEETKAPGESSCEEKLPEPSSEPISEAV
;
A
#
# COMPACT_ATOMS: atom_id res chain seq x y z
N MET A 1 -3.24 9.84 6.14
CA MET A 1 -3.30 9.34 4.74
C MET A 1 -2.67 7.95 4.70
N SER A 2 -3.24 7.01 3.95
CA SER A 2 -2.67 5.66 3.77
C SER A 2 -1.34 5.72 3.01
N LEU A 3 -0.45 4.75 3.25
CA LEU A 3 0.88 4.73 2.67
C LEU A 3 0.85 4.65 1.14
N TRP A 4 -0.01 3.79 0.58
CA TRP A 4 -0.15 3.64 -0.88
C TRP A 4 -0.56 4.94 -1.55
N LYS A 5 -1.45 5.72 -0.91
CA LYS A 5 -1.97 6.98 -1.45
C LYS A 5 -0.88 8.04 -1.47
N TYR A 6 -0.10 8.12 -0.39
CA TYR A 6 1.04 9.03 -0.31
C TYR A 6 2.10 8.73 -1.38
N THR A 7 2.55 7.47 -1.50
CA THR A 7 3.61 7.11 -2.46
C THR A 7 3.15 7.28 -3.90
N PHE A 8 1.90 6.95 -4.19
CA PHE A 8 1.29 7.15 -5.50
C PHE A 8 1.18 8.63 -5.87
N GLU A 9 0.69 9.47 -4.96
CA GLU A 9 0.59 10.91 -5.19
C GLU A 9 1.95 11.56 -5.38
N LEU A 10 2.95 11.15 -4.60
CA LEU A 10 4.31 11.66 -4.72
C LEU A 10 4.91 11.33 -6.09
N ALA A 11 4.90 10.04 -6.48
CA ALA A 11 5.41 9.60 -7.78
C ALA A 11 4.69 10.29 -8.95
N SER A 12 3.37 10.45 -8.86
CA SER A 12 2.57 11.11 -9.90
C SER A 12 2.93 12.59 -10.05
N LYS A 13 3.14 13.30 -8.93
CA LYS A 13 3.54 14.72 -8.94
C LYS A 13 4.95 14.91 -9.50
N ASP A 14 5.89 14.05 -9.12
CA ASP A 14 7.28 14.11 -9.61
C ASP A 14 7.33 13.88 -11.12
N LEU A 15 6.56 12.90 -11.61
CA LEU A 15 6.43 12.62 -13.04
C LEU A 15 5.80 13.80 -13.80
N GLU A 16 4.77 14.45 -13.25
CA GLU A 16 4.18 15.65 -13.85
C GLU A 16 5.19 16.81 -13.93
N LEU A 17 5.98 17.02 -12.87
CA LEU A 17 7.00 18.07 -12.81
C LEU A 17 8.11 17.82 -13.83
N LEU A 18 8.59 16.58 -13.95
CA LEU A 18 9.60 16.21 -14.94
C LEU A 18 9.10 16.39 -16.37
N ARG A 19 7.83 16.05 -16.67
CA ARG A 19 7.23 16.30 -17.98
C ARG A 19 7.13 17.80 -18.29
N LYS A 20 6.73 18.62 -17.31
CA LYS A 20 6.74 20.09 -17.44
C LYS A 20 8.16 20.63 -17.68
N LYS A 21 9.16 20.10 -16.99
CA LYS A 21 10.57 20.48 -17.18
C LYS A 21 11.06 20.12 -18.58
N LYS A 22 10.68 18.94 -19.09
CA LYS A 22 10.99 18.52 -20.47
C LYS A 22 10.37 19.47 -21.49
N GLN A 23 9.08 19.77 -21.36
CA GLN A 23 8.41 20.71 -22.25
C GLN A 23 9.07 22.10 -22.22
N ALA A 24 9.40 22.62 -21.04
CA ALA A 24 10.08 23.91 -20.92
C ALA A 24 11.47 23.90 -21.59
N LEU A 25 12.19 22.77 -21.53
CA LEU A 25 13.46 22.61 -22.23
C LEU A 25 13.27 22.60 -23.76
N ASP A 26 12.24 21.91 -24.25
CA ASP A 26 11.87 21.88 -25.67
C ASP A 26 11.54 23.30 -26.18
N ASP A 27 10.77 24.07 -25.39
CA ASP A 27 10.40 25.45 -25.71
C ASP A 27 11.63 26.38 -25.75
N LEU A 28 12.61 26.17 -24.86
CA LEU A 28 13.86 26.93 -24.86
C LEU A 28 14.71 26.66 -26.10
N LEU A 29 14.76 25.42 -26.57
CA LEU A 29 15.43 25.07 -27.81
C LEU A 29 14.71 25.68 -29.01
N ALA A 30 13.38 25.57 -29.08
CA ALA A 30 12.57 26.15 -30.14
C ALA A 30 12.71 27.68 -30.23
N ALA A 31 12.85 28.36 -29.09
CA ALA A 31 13.11 29.79 -29.00
C ALA A 31 14.58 30.18 -29.28
N ASN A 32 15.45 29.23 -29.65
CA ASN A 32 16.89 29.41 -29.85
C ASN A 32 17.62 30.05 -28.64
N ARG A 33 17.08 29.86 -27.43
CA ARG A 33 17.65 30.42 -26.19
C ARG A 33 18.77 29.56 -25.61
N ILE A 34 18.84 28.30 -26.02
CA ILE A 34 19.89 27.34 -25.67
C ILE A 34 20.42 26.71 -26.94
N SER A 35 21.67 26.25 -26.90
CA SER A 35 22.28 25.51 -28.01
C SER A 35 21.84 24.05 -28.01
N GLN A 36 21.93 23.41 -29.18
CA GLN A 36 21.63 21.99 -29.36
C GLN A 36 22.42 21.09 -28.38
N PRO A 37 23.74 21.25 -28.19
CA PRO A 37 24.49 20.39 -27.24
C PRO A 37 24.03 20.55 -25.80
N THR A 38 23.68 21.77 -25.37
CA THR A 38 23.15 22.03 -24.02
C THR A 38 21.78 21.38 -23.84
N TYR A 39 20.91 21.48 -24.86
CA TYR A 39 19.63 20.79 -24.86
C TYR A 39 19.81 19.27 -24.71
N GLU A 40 20.67 18.66 -25.52
CA GLU A 40 20.89 17.20 -25.50
C GLU A 40 21.37 16.70 -24.14
N HIS A 41 22.30 17.42 -23.52
CA HIS A 41 22.80 17.08 -22.18
C HIS A 41 21.69 17.09 -21.13
N ILE A 42 20.91 18.18 -21.04
CA ILE A 42 19.84 18.31 -20.04
C ILE A 42 18.68 17.37 -20.36
N SER A 43 18.34 17.19 -21.65
CA SER A 43 17.27 16.30 -22.09
C SER A 43 17.56 14.86 -21.72
N LYS A 44 18.84 14.43 -21.81
CA LYS A 44 19.28 13.12 -21.33
C LYS A 44 19.02 12.95 -19.84
N GLU A 45 19.45 13.88 -18.99
CA GLU A 45 19.24 13.82 -17.53
C GLU A 45 17.74 13.78 -17.15
N ILE A 46 16.91 14.61 -17.81
CA ILE A 46 15.46 14.60 -17.60
C ILE A 46 14.86 13.26 -18.03
N SER A 47 15.33 12.69 -19.14
CA SER A 47 14.82 11.42 -19.66
C SER A 47 15.19 10.24 -18.77
N GLU A 48 16.40 10.22 -18.23
CA GLU A 48 16.83 9.23 -17.22
C GLU A 48 15.98 9.34 -15.95
N SER A 49 15.78 10.57 -15.44
CA SER A 49 14.93 10.82 -14.27
C SER A 49 13.47 10.41 -14.52
N LEU A 50 12.94 10.64 -15.73
CA LEU A 50 11.59 10.21 -16.11
C LEU A 50 11.47 8.68 -16.06
N ALA A 51 12.43 7.96 -16.64
CA ALA A 51 12.44 6.51 -16.64
C ALA A 51 12.48 5.92 -15.22
N ASP A 52 13.26 6.53 -14.32
CA ASP A 52 13.34 6.10 -12.92
C ASP A 52 12.02 6.30 -12.18
N VAL A 53 11.37 7.47 -12.36
CA VAL A 53 10.08 7.74 -11.71
C VAL A 53 8.96 6.86 -12.31
N GLU A 54 8.96 6.60 -13.62
CA GLU A 54 8.01 5.70 -14.25
C GLU A 54 8.16 4.27 -13.74
N LYS A 55 9.39 3.77 -13.60
CA LYS A 55 9.66 2.46 -12.99
C LYS A 55 9.22 2.39 -11.52
N TYR A 56 9.44 3.45 -10.75
CA TYR A 56 8.95 3.54 -9.39
C TYR A 56 7.42 3.52 -9.34
N LEU A 57 6.75 4.26 -10.23
CA LEU A 57 5.29 4.28 -10.32
C LEU A 57 4.71 2.90 -10.65
N GLU A 58 5.33 2.14 -11.57
CA GLU A 58 4.94 0.75 -11.84
C GLU A 58 5.05 -0.13 -10.59
N THR A 59 6.11 0.06 -9.80
CA THR A 59 6.28 -0.65 -8.53
C THR A 59 5.17 -0.30 -7.53
N VAL A 60 4.77 0.97 -7.46
CA VAL A 60 3.66 1.43 -6.62
C VAL A 60 2.33 0.85 -7.11
N ILE A 61 2.09 0.83 -8.42
CA ILE A 61 0.90 0.22 -9.03
C ILE A 61 0.80 -1.27 -8.69
N CYS A 62 1.91 -2.01 -8.77
CA CYS A 62 1.91 -3.43 -8.39
C CYS A 62 1.58 -3.63 -6.91
N LYS A 63 2.13 -2.81 -6.01
CA LYS A 63 1.78 -2.84 -4.58
C LYS A 63 0.31 -2.51 -4.34
N MET A 64 -0.26 -1.57 -5.09
CA MET A 64 -1.67 -1.21 -5.03
C MET A 64 -2.57 -2.39 -5.46
N LYS A 65 -2.20 -3.11 -6.53
CA LYS A 65 -2.93 -4.31 -6.98
C LYS A 65 -2.88 -5.43 -5.93
N SER A 66 -1.70 -5.73 -5.38
CA SER A 66 -1.56 -6.69 -4.28
C SER A 66 -2.38 -6.30 -3.05
N ARG A 67 -2.42 -5.00 -2.70
CA ARG A 67 -3.26 -4.49 -1.60
C ARG A 67 -4.76 -4.73 -1.85
N ILE A 68 -5.24 -4.60 -3.08
CA ILE A 68 -6.62 -4.94 -3.44
C ILE A 68 -6.89 -6.43 -3.18
N GLU A 69 -6.02 -7.31 -3.66
CA GLU A 69 -6.18 -8.76 -3.48
C GLU A 69 -6.22 -9.15 -2.00
N ASP A 70 -5.36 -8.54 -1.18
CA ASP A 70 -5.36 -8.79 0.27
C ASP A 70 -6.60 -8.25 0.98
N LEU A 71 -7.09 -7.06 0.58
CA LEU A 71 -8.35 -6.52 1.08
C LEU A 71 -9.54 -7.41 0.70
N GLU A 72 -9.58 -7.93 -0.52
CA GLU A 72 -10.65 -8.82 -0.98
C GLU A 72 -10.66 -10.14 -0.19
N LYS A 73 -9.49 -10.71 0.15
CA LYS A 73 -9.39 -11.85 1.07
C LYS A 73 -9.92 -11.51 2.47
N GLN A 74 -9.54 -10.35 3.02
CA GLN A 74 -9.98 -9.89 4.34
C GLN A 74 -11.50 -9.64 4.38
N ILE A 75 -12.07 -9.08 3.31
CA ILE A 75 -13.51 -8.91 3.13
C ILE A 75 -14.22 -10.26 3.23
N SER A 76 -13.76 -11.26 2.48
CA SER A 76 -14.37 -12.60 2.49
C SER A 76 -14.35 -13.24 3.88
N ILE A 77 -13.24 -13.10 4.63
CA ILE A 77 -13.14 -13.60 6.01
C ILE A 77 -14.15 -12.89 6.93
N LEU A 78 -14.26 -11.58 6.83
CA LEU A 78 -15.20 -10.79 7.65
C LEU A 78 -16.65 -11.09 7.31
N GLU A 79 -16.97 -11.41 6.05
CA GLU A 79 -18.30 -11.89 5.65
C GLU A 79 -18.65 -13.24 6.27
N ILE A 80 -17.68 -14.17 6.36
CA ILE A 80 -17.87 -15.45 7.07
C ILE A 80 -18.13 -15.20 8.56
N PHE A 81 -17.37 -14.31 9.21
CA PHE A 81 -17.60 -13.98 10.61
C PHE A 81 -18.96 -13.34 10.83
N LEU A 82 -19.39 -12.45 9.94
CA LEU A 82 -20.73 -11.87 10.00
C LEU A 82 -21.81 -12.94 9.89
N ALA A 83 -21.69 -13.86 8.93
CA ALA A 83 -22.63 -14.97 8.79
C ALA A 83 -22.69 -15.86 10.05
N ASN A 84 -21.56 -16.10 10.70
CA ASN A 84 -21.54 -16.84 11.97
C ASN A 84 -22.28 -16.09 13.09
N VAL A 85 -22.09 -14.77 13.19
CA VAL A 85 -22.82 -13.93 14.17
C VAL A 85 -24.34 -13.99 13.92
N GLU A 86 -24.76 -13.95 12.66
CA GLU A 86 -26.17 -14.12 12.28
C GLU A 86 -26.72 -15.49 12.71
N ILE A 87 -25.97 -16.57 12.46
CA ILE A 87 -26.38 -17.93 12.85
C ILE A 87 -26.54 -18.05 14.37
N LEU A 88 -25.58 -17.55 15.13
CA LEU A 88 -25.62 -17.59 16.60
C LEU A 88 -26.83 -16.83 17.15
N HIS A 89 -27.16 -15.67 16.57
CA HIS A 89 -28.31 -14.88 16.97
C HIS A 89 -29.62 -15.60 16.67
N VAL A 90 -29.79 -16.11 15.45
CA VAL A 90 -30.99 -16.85 15.03
C VAL A 90 -31.17 -18.15 15.83
N ALA A 91 -30.07 -18.82 16.21
CA ALA A 91 -30.09 -19.99 17.08
C ALA A 91 -30.44 -19.67 18.55
N GLY A 92 -30.48 -18.38 18.92
CA GLY A 92 -30.68 -17.93 20.29
C GLY A 92 -29.47 -18.15 21.19
N GLU A 93 -28.29 -18.37 20.62
CA GLU A 93 -27.03 -18.56 21.37
C GLU A 93 -26.45 -17.22 21.87
N ILE A 94 -26.82 -16.11 21.23
CA ILE A 94 -26.47 -14.75 21.66
C ILE A 94 -27.71 -13.87 21.73
N ASP A 95 -27.69 -12.90 22.65
CA ASP A 95 -28.75 -11.90 22.80
C ASP A 95 -28.64 -10.76 21.77
N ASP A 96 -29.71 -9.97 21.66
CA ASP A 96 -29.81 -8.85 20.70
C ASP A 96 -28.72 -7.79 20.89
N GLU A 97 -28.32 -7.49 22.14
CA GLU A 97 -27.29 -6.48 22.42
C GLU A 97 -25.92 -6.98 21.94
N THR A 98 -25.60 -8.24 22.23
CA THR A 98 -24.38 -8.90 21.77
C THR A 98 -24.33 -8.97 20.24
N TYR A 99 -25.44 -9.37 19.60
CA TYR A 99 -25.57 -9.39 18.15
C TYR A 99 -25.33 -8.01 17.54
N GLU A 100 -26.07 -6.99 17.97
CA GLU A 100 -25.99 -5.63 17.43
C GLU A 100 -24.59 -5.03 17.55
N LYS A 101 -23.90 -5.30 18.66
CA LYS A 101 -22.53 -4.82 18.87
C LYS A 101 -21.56 -5.48 17.89
N GLN A 102 -21.64 -6.79 17.73
CA GLN A 102 -20.73 -7.55 16.87
C GLN A 102 -21.00 -7.28 15.39
N SER A 103 -22.26 -7.36 14.95
CA SER A 103 -22.67 -7.15 13.56
C SER A 103 -22.31 -5.75 13.07
N ARG A 104 -22.51 -4.72 13.92
CA ARG A 104 -22.11 -3.34 13.64
C ARG A 104 -20.61 -3.18 13.48
N ALA A 105 -19.82 -3.75 14.39
CA ALA A 105 -18.36 -3.65 14.31
C ALA A 105 -17.82 -4.31 13.02
N LEU A 106 -18.33 -5.49 12.67
CA LEU A 106 -17.98 -6.20 11.44
C LEU A 106 -18.40 -5.40 10.20
N SER A 107 -19.60 -4.80 10.21
CA SER A 107 -20.13 -3.99 9.11
C SER A 107 -19.28 -2.75 8.84
N ILE A 108 -18.84 -2.04 9.90
CA ILE A 108 -17.94 -0.88 9.78
C ILE A 108 -16.60 -1.30 9.16
N GLY A 109 -16.05 -2.44 9.59
CA GLY A 109 -14.81 -2.99 9.01
C GLY A 109 -14.96 -3.30 7.53
N LEU A 110 -16.05 -3.98 7.14
CA LEU A 110 -16.37 -4.30 5.75
C LEU A 110 -16.53 -3.06 4.87
N GLU A 111 -17.27 -2.06 5.34
CA GLU A 111 -17.46 -0.80 4.61
C GLU A 111 -16.12 -0.09 4.39
N SER A 112 -15.30 -0.01 5.44
CA SER A 112 -13.96 0.62 5.38
C SER A 112 -13.07 -0.04 4.33
N MET A 113 -12.98 -1.37 4.33
CA MET A 113 -12.16 -2.11 3.35
C MET A 113 -12.69 -1.99 1.92
N ARG A 114 -14.02 -2.05 1.73
CA ARG A 114 -14.65 -1.87 0.41
C ARG A 114 -14.38 -0.47 -0.13
N ASN A 115 -14.43 0.54 0.73
CA ASN A 115 -14.07 1.91 0.37
C ASN A 115 -12.59 2.02 -0.02
N GLU A 116 -11.67 1.40 0.72
CA GLU A 116 -10.26 1.39 0.35
C GLU A 116 -10.02 0.72 -1.02
N VAL A 117 -10.66 -0.44 -1.28
CA VAL A 117 -10.60 -1.11 -2.59
C VAL A 117 -11.06 -0.17 -3.71
N ASN A 118 -12.18 0.53 -3.50
CA ASN A 118 -12.72 1.49 -4.48
C ASN A 118 -11.79 2.68 -4.69
N GLU A 119 -11.18 3.22 -3.63
CA GLU A 119 -10.19 4.30 -3.73
C GLU A 119 -8.96 3.87 -4.56
N ILE A 120 -8.45 2.66 -4.32
CA ILE A 120 -7.29 2.14 -5.05
C ILE A 120 -7.65 1.90 -6.52
N LYS A 121 -8.80 1.26 -6.81
CA LYS A 121 -9.28 1.04 -8.19
C LYS A 121 -9.43 2.36 -8.94
N SER A 122 -10.07 3.35 -8.31
CA SER A 122 -10.23 4.70 -8.87
C SER A 122 -8.89 5.40 -9.12
N ALA A 123 -7.87 5.14 -8.30
CA ALA A 123 -6.53 5.69 -8.50
C ALA A 123 -5.80 5.03 -9.68
N LEU A 124 -5.92 3.71 -9.83
CA LEU A 124 -5.32 2.96 -10.94
C LEU A 124 -5.94 3.34 -12.30
N GLU A 125 -7.24 3.63 -12.34
CA GLU A 125 -7.92 4.11 -13.56
C GLU A 125 -7.38 5.46 -14.06
N ARG A 126 -6.87 6.32 -13.15
CA ARG A 126 -6.28 7.61 -13.54
C ARG A 126 -4.92 7.49 -14.23
N VAL A 127 -4.23 6.36 -14.07
CA VAL A 127 -2.84 6.18 -14.55
C VAL A 127 -2.75 5.21 -15.71
N THR A 128 -3.72 4.31 -15.86
CA THR A 128 -3.75 3.37 -17.00
C THR A 128 -4.33 4.07 -18.24
N PRO A 129 -3.52 4.30 -19.31
CA PRO A 129 -4.09 4.60 -20.60
C PRO A 129 -4.75 3.31 -21.13
N LYS A 130 -6.06 3.35 -21.37
CA LYS A 130 -6.81 2.26 -22.02
C LYS A 130 -6.27 1.98 -23.44
N PRO A 131 -6.20 0.72 -23.92
CA PRO A 131 -5.67 -0.51 -23.34
C PRO A 131 -4.55 -1.14 -24.22
N ALA A 132 -3.45 -1.61 -23.64
CA ALA A 132 -2.77 -2.85 -24.04
C ALA A 132 -1.57 -3.12 -23.11
N GLU A 133 -1.34 -4.40 -22.88
CA GLU A 133 -0.20 -5.01 -22.17
C GLU A 133 -0.31 -5.08 -20.63
N THR A 134 -0.65 -6.29 -20.20
CA THR A 134 -0.56 -6.82 -18.86
C THR A 134 0.88 -6.72 -18.35
N VAL A 135 1.19 -5.67 -17.59
CA VAL A 135 2.37 -5.67 -16.71
C VAL A 135 2.11 -6.71 -15.62
N LYS A 136 2.81 -7.84 -15.75
CA LYS A 136 2.82 -8.91 -14.75
C LYS A 136 3.65 -8.41 -13.57
N CYS A 137 3.00 -8.22 -12.42
CA CYS A 137 3.67 -7.89 -11.18
C CYS A 137 4.41 -9.15 -10.71
N GLU A 138 5.70 -9.26 -11.00
CA GLU A 138 6.53 -10.31 -10.42
C GLU A 138 6.90 -9.93 -8.98
N GLU A 139 6.49 -10.80 -8.07
CA GLU A 139 6.80 -10.78 -6.66
C GLU A 139 8.26 -11.22 -6.46
N GLU A 140 9.18 -10.29 -6.21
CA GLU A 140 10.48 -10.64 -5.66
C GLU A 140 10.33 -10.92 -4.16
N THR A 141 9.95 -12.17 -3.85
CA THR A 141 10.17 -12.75 -2.53
C THR A 141 11.68 -12.93 -2.35
N LYS A 142 12.31 -12.06 -1.57
CA LYS A 142 13.60 -12.36 -0.94
C LYS A 142 13.47 -12.13 0.55
N ALA A 143 13.27 -13.23 1.27
CA ALA A 143 13.52 -13.31 2.70
C ALA A 143 15.03 -13.12 2.95
N PRO A 144 15.39 -12.30 3.93
CA PRO A 144 16.45 -12.68 4.89
C PRO A 144 15.77 -12.99 6.23
N GLY A 145 15.93 -14.16 6.82
CA GLY A 145 17.23 -14.67 7.26
C GLY A 145 17.43 -14.21 8.70
N GLU A 146 17.25 -15.15 9.63
CA GLU A 146 17.30 -14.98 11.09
C GLU A 146 18.44 -14.08 11.58
N SER A 147 18.13 -13.21 12.55
CA SER A 147 19.13 -12.70 13.49
C SER A 147 18.52 -12.64 14.89
N SER A 148 19.13 -13.43 15.76
CA SER A 148 18.89 -13.58 17.18
C SER A 148 18.91 -12.23 17.92
N CYS A 149 17.91 -12.04 18.77
CA CYS A 149 17.99 -11.13 19.91
C CYS A 149 17.52 -11.93 21.13
N GLU A 150 18.45 -12.64 21.75
CA GLU A 150 18.26 -13.24 23.07
C GLU A 150 18.24 -12.12 24.12
N GLU A 151 17.04 -11.68 24.50
CA GLU A 151 16.84 -10.78 25.62
C GLU A 151 16.95 -11.57 26.93
N LYS A 152 18.04 -11.30 27.64
CA LYS A 152 18.39 -11.85 28.95
C LYS A 152 17.37 -11.40 30.00
N LEU A 153 16.48 -12.31 30.44
CA LEU A 153 15.69 -12.13 31.66
C LEU A 153 16.59 -12.38 32.90
N PRO A 154 16.63 -11.50 33.90
CA PRO A 154 17.21 -11.81 35.20
C PRO A 154 16.24 -12.66 36.04
N GLU A 155 16.74 -13.78 36.58
CA GLU A 155 16.02 -14.68 37.50
C GLU A 155 15.69 -13.98 38.83
N PRO A 156 14.52 -14.24 39.44
CA PRO A 156 14.26 -13.84 40.82
C PRO A 156 15.01 -14.75 41.80
N SER A 157 15.96 -14.14 42.52
CA SER A 157 16.67 -14.71 43.66
C SER A 157 15.68 -15.25 44.71
N SER A 158 15.68 -16.56 44.92
CA SER A 158 15.00 -17.23 46.03
C SER A 158 15.78 -17.02 47.33
N GLU A 159 15.24 -16.24 48.26
CA GLU A 159 15.69 -16.20 49.65
C GLU A 159 15.17 -17.43 50.41
N PRO A 160 16.00 -18.14 51.19
CA PRO A 160 15.51 -19.16 52.11
C PRO A 160 14.99 -18.51 53.40
N ILE A 161 13.74 -18.83 53.75
CA ILE A 161 13.11 -18.53 55.04
C ILE A 161 13.85 -19.28 56.14
N SER A 162 14.35 -18.53 57.14
CA SER A 162 14.89 -19.04 58.39
C SER A 162 13.76 -19.53 59.31
N GLU A 163 13.68 -20.84 59.58
CA GLU A 163 13.01 -21.37 60.76
C GLU A 163 14.03 -21.49 61.91
N ALA A 164 13.81 -20.71 62.97
CA ALA A 164 14.51 -20.85 64.24
C ALA A 164 13.80 -21.91 65.10
N VAL A 165 14.61 -22.84 65.64
CA VAL A 165 14.27 -23.76 66.74
C VAL A 165 14.39 -23.02 68.06
#